data_AF-A0A9Q4A6H0-F1
#
_entry.id   AF-A0A9Q4A6H0-F1
#
_cell.length_a   1.000
_cell.length_b   1.000
_cell.length_c   1.000
_cell.angle_alpha   90.00
_cell.angle_beta   90.00
_cell.angle_gamma   90.00
#
_symmetry.space_group_name_H-M   'P 1'
#
loop_
_entity.id
_entity.type
_entity.pdbx_description
1 polymer ?
#
loop_
_entity_poly.entity_id
_entity_poly.type
_entity_poly.pdbx_seq_one_letter_code
_entity_poly.pdbx_strand_id
1 'polypeptide(L)'
;MKRIMLAGIALLLIADNTWADNSDPSTSAPRQTETWLQLQASGRAASPTPQVNTAAERDLSLQRWLETYKYKIPEFYDQEAGGSFSSGKK
;
A
#
# COMPACT_ATOMS: atom_id res chain seq x y z
N MET A 1 -27.62 -18.26 -34.07
CA MET A 1 -27.50 -17.90 -32.64
C MET A 1 -26.95 -19.03 -31.77
N LYS A 2 -27.52 -20.25 -31.76
CA LYS A 2 -27.00 -21.40 -30.96
C LYS A 2 -25.55 -21.79 -31.24
N ARG A 3 -25.11 -21.75 -32.51
CA ARG A 3 -23.71 -22.04 -32.91
C ARG A 3 -22.71 -20.99 -32.44
N ILE A 4 -23.14 -19.73 -32.36
CA ILE A 4 -22.33 -18.61 -31.87
C ILE A 4 -22.19 -18.69 -30.35
N MET A 5 -23.28 -19.07 -29.64
CA MET A 5 -23.24 -19.37 -28.21
C MET A 5 -22.31 -20.56 -27.89
N LEU A 6 -22.40 -21.65 -28.66
CA LEU A 6 -21.53 -22.82 -28.50
C LEU A 6 -20.05 -22.48 -28.76
N ALA A 7 -19.76 -21.66 -29.77
CA ALA A 7 -18.40 -21.19 -30.05
C ALA A 7 -17.86 -20.26 -28.94
N GLY A 8 -18.70 -19.39 -28.38
CA GLY A 8 -18.31 -18.51 -27.26
C GLY A 8 -18.01 -19.28 -25.97
N ILE A 9 -18.81 -20.31 -25.66
CA ILE A 9 -18.58 -21.18 -24.50
C ILE A 9 -17.33 -22.02 -24.69
N ALA A 10 -17.09 -22.54 -25.90
CA ALA A 10 -15.87 -23.27 -26.21
C ALA A 10 -14.62 -22.38 -26.05
N LEU A 11 -14.69 -21.11 -26.46
CA LEU A 11 -13.57 -20.17 -26.32
C LEU A 11 -13.25 -19.83 -24.85
N LEU A 12 -14.28 -19.78 -23.99
CA LEU A 12 -14.12 -19.57 -22.55
C LEU A 12 -13.51 -20.76 -21.81
N LEU A 13 -13.68 -21.98 -22.33
CA LEU A 13 -13.11 -23.21 -21.75
C LEU A 13 -11.64 -23.42 -22.10
N ILE A 14 -11.09 -22.69 -23.07
CA ILE A 14 -9.67 -22.74 -23.48
C ILE A 14 -8.90 -21.55 -22.91
N ALA A 15 -9.56 -20.67 -22.15
CA ALA A 15 -8.88 -19.61 -21.41
C ALA A 15 -8.17 -20.23 -20.20
N ASP A 16 -7.00 -20.80 -20.44
CA ASP A 16 -6.10 -21.22 -19.38
C ASP A 16 -5.74 -20.01 -18.51
N ASN A 17 -5.90 -20.15 -17.20
CA ASN A 17 -5.23 -19.27 -16.27
C ASN A 17 -3.76 -19.69 -16.29
N THR A 18 -2.97 -19.11 -17.19
CA THR A 18 -1.51 -19.18 -17.07
C THR A 18 -1.16 -18.38 -15.83
N TRP A 19 -1.09 -19.05 -14.69
CA TRP A 19 -0.41 -18.51 -13.52
C TRP A 19 1.01 -18.20 -13.97
N ALA A 20 1.50 -17.02 -13.62
CA ALA A 20 2.89 -16.67 -13.89
C ALA A 20 3.78 -17.78 -13.34
N ASP A 21 4.40 -18.53 -14.26
CA ASP A 21 5.39 -19.53 -13.92
C ASP A 21 6.63 -18.77 -13.43
N ASN A 22 6.76 -18.66 -12.11
CA ASN A 22 7.92 -18.03 -11.48
C ASN A 22 9.17 -18.95 -11.53
N SER A 23 9.14 -20.03 -12.31
CA SER A 23 10.28 -20.93 -12.49
C SER A 23 11.30 -20.42 -13.51
N ASP A 24 11.39 -19.11 -13.74
CA ASP A 24 12.57 -18.53 -14.37
C ASP A 24 13.73 -18.63 -13.36
N PRO A 25 14.84 -19.33 -13.66
CA PRO A 25 16.04 -19.29 -12.84
C PRO A 25 16.73 -17.94 -13.07
N SER A 26 16.00 -16.85 -12.86
CA SER A 26 16.57 -15.51 -12.76
C SER A 26 17.56 -15.58 -11.61
N THR A 27 18.82 -15.66 -12.03
CA THR A 27 19.95 -15.80 -11.16
C THR A 27 19.98 -14.52 -10.33
N SER A 28 19.56 -14.63 -9.07
CA SER A 28 19.42 -13.56 -8.06
C SER A 28 18.18 -12.65 -8.13
N ALA A 29 16.96 -13.22 -8.09
CA ALA A 29 15.90 -12.49 -7.39
C ALA A 29 16.40 -12.10 -5.97
N PRO A 30 16.27 -10.84 -5.51
CA PRO A 30 16.78 -10.43 -4.22
C PRO A 30 16.02 -11.22 -3.14
N ARG A 31 16.66 -12.25 -2.59
CA ARG A 31 16.11 -13.12 -1.54
C ARG A 31 15.47 -12.32 -0.41
N GLN A 32 16.02 -11.14 -0.12
CA GLN A 32 15.48 -10.22 0.87
C GLN A 32 14.07 -9.74 0.52
N THR A 33 13.80 -9.34 -0.72
CA THR A 33 12.47 -8.88 -1.15
C THR A 33 11.43 -9.98 -0.98
N GLU A 34 11.74 -11.19 -1.44
CA GLU A 34 10.84 -12.34 -1.27
C GLU A 34 10.60 -12.66 0.22
N THR A 35 11.66 -12.58 1.04
CA THR A 35 11.56 -12.76 2.48
C THR A 35 10.66 -11.69 3.11
N TRP A 36 10.77 -10.43 2.69
CA TRP A 36 9.91 -9.34 3.18
C TRP A 36 8.45 -9.50 2.75
N LEU A 37 8.20 -9.91 1.50
CA LEU A 37 6.84 -10.18 1.01
C LEU A 37 6.20 -11.33 1.79
N GLN A 38 6.93 -12.43 2.01
CA GLN A 38 6.45 -13.54 2.83
C GLN A 38 6.22 -13.13 4.29
N LEU A 39 7.12 -12.33 4.87
CA LEU A 39 6.98 -11.83 6.24
C LEU A 39 5.74 -10.94 6.39
N GLN A 40 5.51 -10.03 5.45
CA GLN A 40 4.35 -9.14 5.44
C GLN A 40 3.05 -9.93 5.26
N ALA A 41 3.00 -10.87 4.31
CA ALA A 41 1.82 -11.70 4.06
C ALA A 41 1.50 -12.62 5.25
N SER A 42 2.53 -13.16 5.91
CA SER A 42 2.36 -14.05 7.06
C SER A 42 1.91 -13.33 8.34
N GLY A 43 2.08 -11.99 8.41
CA GLY A 43 1.76 -11.21 9.60
C GLY A 43 2.61 -11.56 10.84
N ARG A 44 3.68 -12.34 10.70
CA ARG A 44 4.50 -12.81 11.84
C ARG A 44 5.23 -11.68 12.58
N ALA A 45 5.44 -10.55 11.92
CA ALA A 45 6.02 -9.34 12.50
C ALA A 45 4.96 -8.31 12.92
N ALA A 46 3.67 -8.67 13.00
CA ALA A 46 2.64 -7.78 13.50
C ALA A 46 2.91 -7.44 14.99
N SER A 47 2.64 -6.19 15.36
CA SER A 47 2.78 -5.74 16.76
C SER A 47 1.87 -6.56 17.68
N PRO A 48 2.35 -6.99 18.86
CA PRO A 48 1.50 -7.65 19.85
C PRO A 48 0.50 -6.69 20.50
N THR A 49 0.69 -5.38 20.34
CA THR A 49 -0.22 -4.34 20.83
C THR A 49 -1.02 -3.76 19.66
N PRO A 50 -2.31 -4.14 19.50
CA PRO A 50 -3.17 -3.58 18.47
C PRO A 50 -3.43 -2.11 18.78
N GLN A 51 -3.10 -1.23 17.83
CA GLN A 51 -3.49 0.19 17.91
C GLN A 51 -4.93 0.31 17.39
N VAL A 52 -5.89 0.15 18.30
CA VAL A 52 -7.32 0.27 17.97
C VAL A 52 -7.73 1.72 18.14
N ASN A 53 -8.27 2.31 17.07
CA ASN A 53 -8.89 3.62 17.12
C ASN A 53 -10.41 3.42 17.32
N THR A 54 -11.00 4.07 18.31
CA THR A 54 -12.45 4.05 18.53
C THR A 54 -13.18 4.67 17.33
N ALA A 55 -14.49 4.41 17.19
CA ALA A 55 -15.28 5.02 16.11
C ALA A 55 -15.22 6.56 16.16
N ALA A 56 -15.32 7.15 17.35
CA ALA A 56 -15.23 8.59 17.54
C ALA A 56 -13.86 9.16 17.14
N GLU A 57 -12.76 8.48 17.51
CA GLU A 57 -11.41 8.92 17.12
C GLU A 57 -11.17 8.80 15.61
N ARG A 58 -11.76 7.77 14.96
CA ARG A 58 -11.73 7.66 13.49
C ARG A 58 -12.43 8.85 12.84
N ASP A 59 -13.62 9.21 13.32
CA ASP A 59 -14.40 10.33 12.77
C ASP A 59 -13.67 11.67 12.97
N LEU A 60 -13.07 11.89 14.15
CA LEU A 60 -12.26 13.08 14.42
C LEU A 60 -11.00 13.13 13.55
N SER A 61 -10.35 11.99 13.32
CA SER A 61 -9.18 11.92 12.42
C SER A 61 -9.55 12.23 10.97
N LEU A 62 -10.71 11.75 10.51
CA LEU A 62 -11.25 12.03 9.20
C LEU A 62 -11.61 13.52 9.07
N GLN A 63 -12.25 14.09 10.10
CA GLN A 63 -12.57 15.52 10.13
C GLN A 63 -11.29 16.37 10.02
N ARG A 64 -10.24 16.06 10.80
CA ARG A 64 -8.96 16.77 10.72
C ARG A 64 -8.37 16.69 9.31
N TRP A 65 -8.43 15.51 8.68
CA TRP A 65 -7.95 15.35 7.31
C TRP A 65 -8.73 16.20 6.31
N LEU A 66 -10.06 16.25 6.44
CA LEU A 66 -10.91 17.12 5.62
C LEU A 66 -10.61 18.61 5.86
N GLU A 67 -10.30 18.99 7.09
CA GLU A 67 -9.92 20.37 7.43
C GLU A 67 -8.59 20.79 6.80
N THR A 68 -7.65 19.87 6.56
CA THR A 68 -6.39 20.17 5.86
C THR A 68 -6.63 20.82 4.50
N TYR A 69 -7.68 20.41 3.76
CA TYR A 69 -8.00 20.98 2.45
C TYR A 69 -8.55 22.40 2.50
N LYS A 70 -8.94 22.89 3.68
CA LYS A 70 -9.39 24.28 3.86
C LYS A 70 -8.23 25.27 3.89
N TYR A 71 -7.02 24.78 4.17
CA TYR A 71 -5.83 25.62 4.25
C TYR A 71 -5.09 25.61 2.91
N LYS A 72 -4.98 26.78 2.30
CA LYS A 72 -4.13 26.96 1.11
C LYS A 72 -2.67 26.73 1.47
N ILE A 73 -1.95 26.06 0.57
CA ILE A 73 -0.49 25.97 0.66
C ILE A 73 0.07 27.39 0.53
N PRO A 74 0.88 27.87 1.50
CA PRO A 74 1.53 29.18 1.37
C PRO A 74 2.53 29.18 0.20
N GLU A 75 2.61 30.30 -0.52
CA GLU A 75 3.65 30.49 -1.57
C GLU A 75 5.07 30.49 -0.98
N PHE A 76 5.21 30.95 0.26
CA PHE A 76 6.45 30.99 1.00
C PHE A 76 6.24 30.46 2.41
N TYR A 77 7.11 29.55 2.84
CA TYR A 77 7.21 29.15 4.23
C TYR A 77 8.22 30.05 4.93
N ASP A 78 7.82 30.64 6.05
CA ASP A 78 8.74 31.42 6.88
C ASP A 78 9.86 30.51 7.41
N GLN A 79 11.12 30.89 7.20
CA GLN A 79 12.28 30.13 7.68
C GLN A 79 12.30 30.02 9.21
N GLU A 80 11.70 30.98 9.92
CA GLU A 80 11.60 30.97 11.38
C GLU A 80 10.46 30.07 11.89
N ALA A 81 9.48 29.74 11.03
CA ALA A 81 8.36 28.86 11.41
C ALA A 81 8.77 27.38 11.55
N GLY A 82 9.94 26.99 11.04
CA GLY A 82 10.47 25.62 11.12
C GLY A 82 10.97 25.20 12.51
N GLY A 83 10.95 26.09 13.49
CA GLY A 83 11.51 25.85 14.83
C GLY A 83 13.04 26.00 14.85
N SER A 84 13.58 26.50 15.97
CA SER A 84 15.02 26.68 16.15
C SER A 84 15.67 25.39 16.63
N PHE A 85 16.62 24.85 15.87
CA PHE A 85 17.47 23.75 16.32
C PHE A 85 18.72 24.31 16.99
N SER A 86 18.80 24.22 18.31
CA SER A 86 20.03 24.47 19.06
C SER A 86 21.01 23.32 18.83
N SER A 87 21.95 23.49 17.90
CA SER A 87 23.09 22.59 17.80
C SER A 87 24.02 22.88 18.99
N GLY A 88 23.97 22.04 20.02
CA GLY A 88 24.92 22.10 21.13
C GLY A 88 26.36 22.02 20.61
N LYS A 89 27.18 23.04 20.90
CA LYS A 89 28.61 23.00 20.63
C LYS A 89 29.23 21.88 21.47
N LYS A 90 29.97 20.99 20.80
CA LYS A 90 30.89 20.04 21.42
C LYS A 90 32.08 20.78 22.04
#